data_AF-A0A4Z0B3I2-F1
#
_entry.id   AF-A0A4Z0B3I2-F1
#
_cell.length_a   1.000
_cell.length_b   1.000
_cell.length_c   1.000
_cell.angle_alpha   90.00
_cell.angle_beta   90.00
_cell.angle_gamma   90.00
#
_symmetry.space_group_name_H-M   'P 1'
#
loop_
_entity.id
_entity.type
_entity.pdbx_description
1 polymer ?
#
loop_
_entity_poly.entity_id
_entity_poly.type
_entity_poly.pdbx_seq_one_letter_code
_entity_poly.pdbx_strand_id
1 'polypeptide(L)'
;MNNALIDQQILELLRIPANRRTPDDIAKAINGIAAAAQLETAPLCPIQHEVLKLQAIVEFLAEDMRAEEHSVTLELSPTGDDWRAPLSTLIKLGPGSHLIGFGKTAEEVLRNLRKPSWDKVSA
;
A
#
# COMPACT_ATOMS: atom_id res chain seq x y z
N MET A 1 -12.87 -19.89 -14.78
CA MET A 1 -13.39 -19.50 -13.45
C MET A 1 -14.23 -20.62 -12.86
N ASN A 2 -13.92 -21.07 -11.64
CA ASN A 2 -14.63 -22.13 -10.92
C ASN A 2 -15.20 -21.60 -9.60
N ASN A 3 -16.50 -21.26 -9.60
CA ASN A 3 -17.16 -20.62 -8.46
C ASN A 3 -17.22 -21.53 -7.23
N ALA A 4 -17.39 -22.84 -7.40
CA ALA A 4 -17.43 -23.77 -6.27
C ALA A 4 -16.10 -23.81 -5.50
N LEU A 5 -14.97 -23.73 -6.22
CA LEU A 5 -13.66 -23.63 -5.58
C LEU A 5 -13.45 -22.26 -4.91
N ILE A 6 -13.95 -21.17 -5.51
CA ILE A 6 -13.91 -19.84 -4.88
C ILE A 6 -14.68 -19.85 -3.56
N ASP A 7 -15.92 -20.34 -3.57
CA ASP A 7 -16.76 -20.45 -2.38
C ASP A 7 -16.09 -21.32 -1.31
N GLN A 8 -15.45 -22.41 -1.71
CA GLN A 8 -14.70 -23.26 -0.79
C GLN A 8 -13.56 -22.49 -0.12
N GLN A 9 -12.75 -21.71 -0.85
CA GLN A 9 -11.67 -20.92 -0.25
C GLN A 9 -12.20 -19.87 0.74
N ILE A 10 -13.31 -19.21 0.41
CA ILE A 10 -13.97 -18.25 1.30
C ILE A 10 -14.44 -18.96 2.57
N LEU A 11 -15.11 -20.11 2.43
CA LEU A 11 -15.59 -20.89 3.57
C LEU A 11 -14.46 -21.39 4.47
N GLU A 12 -13.33 -21.85 3.90
CA GLU A 12 -12.17 -22.26 4.68
C GLU A 12 -11.59 -21.10 5.50
N LEU A 13 -11.47 -19.90 4.92
CA LEU A 13 -11.01 -18.71 5.66
C LEU A 13 -12.00 -18.31 6.76
N LEU A 14 -13.31 -18.40 6.49
CA LEU A 14 -14.35 -18.05 7.45
C LEU A 14 -14.45 -19.02 8.63
N ARG A 15 -14.00 -20.27 8.49
CA ARG A 15 -13.90 -21.23 9.61
C ARG A 15 -12.86 -20.81 10.64
N ILE A 16 -11.86 -20.01 10.26
CA ILE A 16 -10.93 -19.40 11.21
C ILE A 16 -11.62 -18.16 11.79
N PRO A 17 -11.80 -18.08 13.13
CA PRO A 17 -12.35 -16.90 13.78
C PRO A 17 -11.55 -15.65 13.39
N ALA A 18 -12.23 -14.52 13.17
CA ALA A 18 -11.59 -13.30 12.65
C ALA A 18 -10.38 -12.85 13.51
N ASN A 19 -10.48 -12.97 14.83
CA ASN A 19 -9.42 -12.62 15.78
C ASN A 19 -8.24 -13.62 15.83
N ARG A 20 -8.32 -14.73 15.08
CA ARG A 20 -7.27 -15.75 14.98
C ARG A 20 -6.71 -15.89 13.57
N ARG A 21 -7.21 -15.11 12.60
CA ARG A 21 -6.68 -15.11 11.23
C ARG A 21 -5.31 -14.45 11.22
N THR A 22 -4.35 -15.14 10.61
CA THR A 22 -3.04 -14.57 10.32
C THR A 22 -3.00 -13.99 8.91
N PRO A 23 -2.04 -13.10 8.60
CA PRO A 23 -1.81 -12.66 7.23
C PRO A 23 -1.57 -13.82 6.25
N ASP A 24 -0.92 -14.90 6.70
CA ASP A 24 -0.67 -16.09 5.88
C ASP A 24 -1.95 -16.85 5.52
N ASP A 25 -2.89 -16.95 6.46
CA ASP A 25 -4.21 -17.56 6.20
C ASP A 25 -4.96 -16.79 5.12
N ILE A 26 -4.95 -15.46 5.22
CA ILE A 26 -5.61 -14.56 4.27
C ILE A 26 -4.93 -14.66 2.90
N ALA A 27 -3.60 -14.61 2.85
CA ALA A 27 -2.83 -14.72 1.61
C ALA A 27 -3.08 -16.06 0.91
N LYS A 28 -3.12 -17.16 1.66
CA LYS A 28 -3.42 -18.49 1.12
C LYS A 28 -4.82 -18.55 0.50
N ALA A 29 -5.83 -18.02 1.18
CA ALA A 29 -7.21 -17.98 0.67
C ALA A 29 -7.31 -17.12 -0.60
N ILE A 30 -6.69 -15.93 -0.62
CA ILE A 30 -6.64 -15.05 -1.79
C ILE A 30 -5.98 -15.76 -2.98
N ASN A 31 -4.84 -16.43 -2.76
CA ASN A 31 -4.15 -17.16 -3.82
C ASN A 31 -5.00 -18.30 -4.37
N GLY A 32 -5.71 -19.04 -3.50
CA GLY A 32 -6.64 -20.07 -3.91
C GLY A 32 -7.81 -19.53 -4.74
N ILE A 33 -8.38 -18.39 -4.33
CA ILE A 33 -9.46 -17.70 -5.06
C ILE A 33 -8.96 -17.24 -6.43
N ALA A 34 -7.79 -16.62 -6.49
CA ALA A 34 -7.20 -16.15 -7.74
C ALA A 34 -6.96 -17.30 -8.73
N ALA A 35 -6.43 -18.43 -8.25
CA ALA A 35 -6.25 -19.63 -9.05
C ALA A 35 -7.58 -20.21 -9.54
N ALA A 36 -8.59 -20.32 -8.67
CA ALA A 36 -9.92 -20.80 -9.03
C ALA A 36 -10.64 -19.87 -10.03
N ALA A 37 -10.43 -18.56 -9.90
CA ALA A 37 -10.92 -17.55 -10.82
C ALA A 37 -10.19 -17.60 -12.17
N GLN A 38 -9.08 -18.33 -12.28
CA GLN A 38 -8.17 -18.30 -13.44
C GLN A 38 -7.71 -16.87 -13.74
N LEU A 39 -7.49 -16.08 -12.69
CA LEU A 39 -6.86 -14.79 -12.85
C LEU A 39 -5.43 -15.04 -13.30
N GLU A 40 -5.08 -14.50 -14.47
CA GLU A 40 -3.68 -14.35 -14.89
C GLU A 40 -3.03 -13.35 -13.94
N THR A 41 -2.60 -13.85 -12.78
CA THR A 41 -1.79 -13.09 -11.85
C THR A 41 -0.37 -13.14 -12.37
N ALA A 42 -0.02 -12.19 -13.24
CA ALA A 42 1.39 -11.87 -13.41
C ALA A 42 1.93 -11.56 -12.00
N PRO A 43 3.04 -12.19 -11.57
CA PRO A 43 3.63 -11.84 -10.29
C PRO A 43 3.88 -10.33 -10.32
N LEU A 44 3.36 -9.63 -9.31
CA LEU A 44 3.61 -8.19 -9.19
C LEU A 44 5.13 -8.01 -9.19
N CYS A 45 5.61 -7.09 -10.03
CA CYS A 45 7.02 -6.75 -9.94
C CYS A 45 7.29 -6.12 -8.56
N PRO A 46 8.51 -6.23 -8.01
CA PRO A 46 8.79 -5.82 -6.63
C PRO A 46 8.30 -4.40 -6.28
N ILE A 47 8.36 -3.46 -7.22
CA ILE A 47 7.90 -2.09 -7.00
C ILE A 47 6.37 -1.99 -6.85
N GLN A 48 5.61 -2.80 -7.58
CA GLN A 48 4.15 -2.86 -7.44
C GLN A 48 3.75 -3.40 -6.06
N HIS A 49 4.52 -4.36 -5.52
CA HIS A 49 4.31 -4.83 -4.14
C HIS A 49 4.51 -3.71 -3.13
N GLU A 50 5.56 -2.91 -3.26
CA GLU A 50 5.83 -1.81 -2.34
C GLU A 50 4.75 -0.71 -2.42
N VAL A 51 4.22 -0.43 -3.61
CA VAL A 51 3.11 0.54 -3.77
C VAL A 51 1.85 0.07 -3.06
N LEU A 52 1.45 -1.19 -3.25
CA LEU A 52 0.26 -1.74 -2.60
C LEU A 52 0.42 -1.80 -1.07
N LYS A 53 1.60 -2.19 -0.58
CA LYS A 53 1.91 -2.14 0.86
C LYS A 53 1.76 -0.73 1.41
N LEU A 54 2.36 0.26 0.74
CA LEU A 54 2.30 1.65 1.16
C LEU A 54 0.86 2.17 1.15
N GLN A 55 0.10 1.88 0.09
CA GLN A 55 -1.30 2.29 -0.02
C GLN A 55 -2.15 1.75 1.13
N ALA A 56 -2.04 0.47 1.45
CA ALA A 56 -2.78 -0.13 2.56
C ALA A 56 -2.43 0.51 3.91
N ILE A 57 -1.14 0.78 4.15
CA ILE A 57 -0.69 1.39 5.42
C ILE A 57 -1.13 2.86 5.50
N VAL A 58 -1.02 3.61 4.41
CA VAL A 58 -1.41 5.02 4.36
C VAL A 58 -2.92 5.19 4.53
N GLU A 59 -3.73 4.32 3.93
CA GLU A 59 -5.19 4.34 4.10
C GLU A 59 -5.57 4.14 5.58
N PHE A 60 -4.96 3.16 6.24
CA PHE A 60 -5.15 2.94 7.68
C PHE A 60 -4.71 4.14 8.53
N LEU A 61 -3.53 4.71 8.25
CA LEU A 61 -3.02 5.89 8.97
C LEU A 61 -3.88 7.12 8.73
N ALA A 62 -4.37 7.32 7.51
CA ALA A 62 -5.21 8.44 7.14
C ALA A 62 -6.53 8.41 7.91
N GLU A 63 -7.13 7.23 8.08
CA GLU A 63 -8.32 7.04 8.90
C GLU A 63 -8.06 7.38 10.38
N ASP A 64 -6.98 6.82 10.97
CA ASP A 64 -6.60 7.05 12.36
C ASP A 64 -6.32 8.54 12.66
N MET A 65 -5.64 9.22 11.72
CA MET A 65 -5.30 10.64 11.84
C MET A 65 -6.45 11.59 11.44
N ARG A 66 -7.58 11.07 10.95
CA ARG A 66 -8.69 11.85 10.37
C ARG A 66 -8.23 12.80 9.25
N ALA A 67 -7.42 12.27 8.33
CA ALA A 67 -6.94 13.02 7.19
C ALA A 67 -8.10 13.51 6.30
N GLU A 68 -7.99 14.73 5.80
CA GLU A 68 -8.89 15.28 4.78
C GLU A 68 -8.66 14.62 3.42
N GLU A 69 -7.40 14.29 3.14
CA GLU A 69 -6.95 13.74 1.86
C GLU A 69 -5.67 12.92 2.08
N HIS A 70 -5.51 11.84 1.32
CA HIS A 70 -4.27 11.10 1.27
C HIS A 70 -4.02 10.55 -0.13
N SER A 71 -2.75 10.36 -0.49
CA SER A 71 -2.37 9.74 -1.76
C SER A 71 -1.07 8.98 -1.64
N VAL A 72 -0.92 7.98 -2.52
CA VAL A 72 0.32 7.27 -2.77
C VAL A 72 0.64 7.41 -4.25
N THR A 73 1.88 7.76 -4.55
CA THR A 73 2.34 8.01 -5.91
C THR A 73 3.55 7.16 -6.23
N LEU A 74 3.51 6.52 -7.40
CA LEU A 74 4.64 5.83 -8.01
C LEU A 74 5.09 6.65 -9.23
N GLU A 75 6.26 7.27 -9.15
CA GLU A 75 6.88 7.99 -10.25
C GLU A 75 7.80 7.03 -11.02
N LEU A 76 7.47 6.78 -12.29
CA LEU A 76 8.27 5.93 -13.19
C LEU A 76 8.99 6.72 -14.29
N SER A 77 8.86 8.05 -14.28
CA SER A 77 9.53 8.89 -15.27
C SER A 77 11.03 8.97 -14.97
N PRO A 78 11.92 8.76 -15.96
CA PRO A 78 13.35 8.98 -15.79
C PRO A 78 13.64 10.48 -15.75
N THR A 79 13.48 11.11 -14.59
CA THR A 79 13.89 12.50 -14.34
C THR A 79 15.33 12.53 -13.84
N GLY A 80 16.30 12.44 -14.77
CA GLY A 80 17.72 12.62 -14.47
C GLY A 80 18.39 11.49 -13.69
N ASP A 81 19.69 11.68 -13.42
CA ASP A 81 20.70 10.66 -13.04
C ASP A 81 20.47 9.89 -11.72
N ASP A 82 19.32 9.99 -11.05
CA ASP A 82 19.17 9.30 -9.78
C ASP A 82 17.71 9.04 -9.41
N TRP A 83 17.26 7.79 -9.61
CA TRP A 83 16.01 7.22 -9.09
C TRP A 83 16.03 7.14 -7.56
N ARG A 84 16.15 8.28 -6.87
CA ARG A 84 16.39 8.29 -5.42
C ARG A 84 15.18 7.82 -4.61
N ALA A 85 13.96 8.06 -5.09
CA ALA A 85 12.73 7.64 -4.39
C ALA A 85 11.51 7.61 -5.34
N PRO A 86 11.23 6.49 -6.01
CA PRO A 86 10.07 6.36 -6.91
C PRO A 86 8.73 6.32 -6.18
N LEU A 87 8.69 5.98 -4.88
CA LEU A 87 7.47 5.99 -4.08
C LEU A 87 7.40 7.25 -3.23
N SER A 88 6.20 7.81 -3.15
CA SER A 88 5.89 8.90 -2.22
C SER A 88 4.46 8.80 -1.69
N THR A 89 4.22 9.48 -0.58
CA THR A 89 2.88 9.64 -0.02
C THR A 89 2.68 11.07 0.47
N LEU A 90 1.44 11.53 0.39
CA LEU A 90 0.95 12.75 0.99
C LEU A 90 -0.22 12.40 1.92
N ILE A 91 -0.21 12.90 3.15
CA ILE A 91 -1.36 12.85 4.07
C ILE A 91 -1.66 14.28 4.53
N LYS A 92 -2.85 14.77 4.23
CA LYS A 92 -3.31 16.12 4.57
C LYS A 92 -4.24 16.05 5.77
N LEU A 93 -3.86 16.72 6.85
CA LEU A 93 -4.59 16.74 8.14
C LEU A 93 -5.39 18.02 8.34
N GLY A 94 -5.25 19.00 7.44
CA GLY A 94 -5.91 20.30 7.52
C GLY A 94 -5.11 21.41 6.85
N PRO A 95 -5.60 22.67 6.91
CA PRO A 95 -4.91 23.83 6.34
C PRO A 95 -3.48 23.96 6.88
N GLY A 96 -2.49 23.84 5.98
CA GLY A 96 -1.06 23.93 6.33
C GLY A 96 -0.48 22.73 7.08
N SER A 97 -1.29 21.71 7.43
CA SER A 97 -0.83 20.50 8.13
C SER A 97 -0.85 19.32 7.17
N HIS A 98 0.33 18.92 6.72
CA HIS A 98 0.50 17.79 5.83
C HIS A 98 1.78 17.02 6.17
N LEU A 99 1.77 15.73 5.88
CA LEU A 99 2.89 14.83 5.99
C LEU A 99 3.27 14.35 4.60
N ILE A 100 4.56 14.35 4.31
CA ILE A 100 5.11 13.84 3.05
C ILE A 100 6.21 12.83 3.37
N GLY A 101 6.19 11.70 2.68
CA GLY A 101 7.23 10.68 2.73
C GLY A 101 7.72 10.32 1.33
N PHE A 102 8.98 9.94 1.22
CA PHE A 102 9.63 9.50 -0.02
C PHE A 102 10.52 8.29 0.25
N GLY A 103 10.61 7.35 -0.69
CA GLY A 103 11.48 6.18 -0.57
C GLY A 103 11.40 5.25 -1.78
N LYS A 104 12.16 4.15 -1.71
CA LYS A 104 12.13 3.05 -2.68
C LYS A 104 11.24 1.90 -2.21
N THR A 105 10.93 1.86 -0.92
CA THR A 105 10.06 0.88 -0.27
C THR A 105 8.99 1.58 0.55
N ALA A 106 7.91 0.86 0.88
CA ALA A 106 6.88 1.38 1.78
C ALA A 106 7.47 1.78 3.15
N GLU A 107 8.39 0.96 3.67
CA GLU A 107 9.05 1.21 4.94
C GLU A 107 9.88 2.50 4.91
N GLU A 108 10.67 2.72 3.86
CA GLU A 108 11.46 3.95 3.72
C GLU A 108 10.57 5.19 3.65
N VAL A 109 9.47 5.12 2.88
CA VAL A 109 8.50 6.21 2.79
C VAL A 109 7.94 6.56 4.16
N LEU A 110 7.52 5.55 4.94
CA LEU A 110 6.95 5.75 6.27
C LEU A 110 7.99 6.26 7.28
N ARG A 111 9.22 5.76 7.25
CA ARG A 111 10.32 6.28 8.09
C ARG A 111 10.63 7.75 7.78
N ASN A 112 10.46 8.15 6.52
CA ASN A 112 10.72 9.50 6.06
C ASN A 112 9.51 10.44 6.20
N LEU A 113 8.37 9.94 6.67
CA LEU A 113 7.13 10.70 6.80
C LEU A 113 7.32 11.87 7.78
N ARG A 114 7.21 13.09 7.25
CA ARG A 114 7.47 14.31 8.03
C ARG A 114 6.63 15.48 7.52
N LYS A 115 6.45 16.48 8.38
CA LYS A 115 5.97 17.79 7.91
C LYS A 115 7.05 18.40 7.01
N PRO A 116 6.72 18.91 5.82
CA PRO A 116 7.70 19.60 5.01
C PRO A 116 8.12 20.90 5.68
N SER A 117 9.41 21.07 5.91
CA SER A 117 10.02 22.32 6.36
C SER A 117 10.32 23.18 5.13
N TRP A 118 9.56 24.24 4.91
CA TRP A 118 9.79 25.20 3.83
C TRP A 118 10.88 26.24 4.16
N ASP A 119 11.54 26.13 5.32
CA ASP A 119 12.53 27.08 5.85
C ASP A 119 13.83 27.22 5.01
N LYS A 120 13.92 26.62 3.82
CA LYS A 120 15.12 26.61 2.98
C LYS A 120 14.91 27.02 1.51
N VAL A 121 13.79 27.65 1.17
CA VAL A 121 13.53 28.11 -0.23
C VAL A 121 13.57 29.64 -0.35
N SER A 122 14.19 30.34 0.61
CA SER A 122 14.41 31.79 0.54
C SER A 122 15.86 32.11 0.87
N ALA A 123 16.74 31.86 -0.10
CA ALA A 123 18.08 32.43 -0.17
C ALA A 123 18.34 32.88 -1.60
#